data_AF-A0A1I1P9C1-F1
#
_entry.id   AF-A0A1I1P9C1-F1
#
_cell.length_a   1.000
_cell.length_b   1.000
_cell.length_c   1.000
_cell.angle_alpha   90.00
_cell.angle_beta   90.00
_cell.angle_gamma   90.00
#
_symmetry.space_group_name_H-M   'P 1'
#
loop_
_entity.id
_entity.type
_entity.pdbx_description
1 polymer ?
#
loop_
_entity_poly.entity_id
_entity_poly.type
_entity_poly.pdbx_seq_one_letter_code
_entity_poly.pdbx_strand_id
1 'polypeptide(L)'
;MTTLPPQYANSIQFSFGDSPELADELLALLLAGKKTGTCGALSDHGPGKQPLPQVHRRDVVLNGQGQPACVIQTQSVEIKRFDDIDPAFTAREGEGDYAQWRAGHEAYFARNGGFSPDMDVVCETFRLVEVLPAGRPVYNQVASPIFIVTDIESDGPTPLHNSMLSFASVAIEADGTPHGSFEAQLLQRPDRTTNETTMAWWATQPEAWAATTANAEPAEVVMPRFADWVESLPGPKVFVAAPMIFDGLWMDHYLDEFADTRALSGPFKGRQIFRGGGICLYTMAGTLRGAPYLDWGMSKLPAEFYGHIAHTHLAIDDAMGFANVLVELLKISRSLAPITGSASDFR
;
A
#
# COMPACT_ATOMS: atom_id res chain seq x y z
N MET A 1 -26.96 2.83 -14.40
CA MET A 1 -26.41 1.61 -13.78
C MET A 1 -25.00 1.45 -14.27
N THR A 2 -24.01 1.47 -13.37
CA THR A 2 -22.61 1.24 -13.73
C THR A 2 -22.48 -0.25 -14.06
N THR A 3 -22.14 -0.57 -15.31
CA THR A 3 -21.90 -1.95 -15.73
C THR A 3 -20.64 -2.48 -15.04
N LEU A 4 -20.74 -3.67 -14.42
CA LEU A 4 -19.58 -4.34 -13.85
C LEU A 4 -18.54 -4.64 -14.95
N PRO A 5 -17.24 -4.59 -14.63
CA PRO A 5 -16.20 -5.12 -15.51
C PRO A 5 -16.53 -6.56 -15.94
N PRO A 6 -16.25 -6.97 -17.19
CA PRO A 6 -16.65 -8.28 -17.72
C PRO A 6 -16.20 -9.46 -16.86
N GLN A 7 -15.03 -9.36 -16.22
CA GLN A 7 -14.49 -10.40 -15.34
C GLN A 7 -15.30 -10.62 -14.05
N TYR A 8 -16.19 -9.70 -13.68
CA TYR A 8 -17.05 -9.78 -12.49
C TYR A 8 -18.54 -9.91 -12.83
N ALA A 9 -18.89 -10.10 -14.11
CA ALA A 9 -20.29 -10.12 -14.55
C ALA A 9 -21.14 -11.20 -13.84
N ASN A 10 -20.52 -12.29 -13.40
CA ASN A 10 -21.17 -13.41 -12.72
C ASN A 10 -20.79 -13.51 -11.23
N SER A 11 -20.13 -12.50 -10.66
CA SER A 11 -19.77 -12.49 -9.23
C SER A 11 -21.03 -12.35 -8.37
N ILE A 12 -20.99 -12.96 -7.18
CA ILE A 12 -22.00 -12.71 -6.14
C ILE A 12 -21.88 -11.24 -5.73
N GLN A 13 -23.03 -10.58 -5.56
CA GLN A 13 -23.10 -9.20 -5.11
C GLN A 13 -23.83 -9.14 -3.77
N PHE A 14 -23.28 -8.42 -2.80
CA PHE A 14 -23.88 -8.28 -1.49
C PHE A 14 -23.50 -6.94 -0.84
N SER A 15 -24.28 -6.51 0.15
CA SER A 15 -23.92 -5.41 1.05
C SER A 15 -23.61 -5.98 2.42
N PHE A 16 -22.71 -5.34 3.16
CA PHE A 16 -22.58 -5.60 4.59
C PHE A 16 -23.74 -4.95 5.36
N GLY A 17 -24.10 -5.52 6.51
CA GLY A 17 -25.18 -4.99 7.34
C GLY A 17 -26.59 -5.21 6.78
N ASP A 18 -27.58 -4.67 7.48
CA ASP A 18 -29.03 -4.79 7.19
C ASP A 18 -29.68 -3.43 6.85
N SER A 19 -28.89 -2.37 6.72
CA SER A 19 -29.36 -1.01 6.36
C SER A 19 -28.37 -0.30 5.43
N PRO A 20 -28.82 0.67 4.61
CA PRO A 20 -27.95 1.50 3.79
C PRO A 20 -26.82 2.17 4.58
N GLU A 21 -27.12 2.69 5.76
CA GLU A 21 -26.16 3.41 6.61
C GLU A 21 -25.07 2.45 7.11
N LEU A 22 -25.47 1.28 7.62
CA LEU A 22 -24.51 0.28 8.09
C LEU A 22 -23.68 -0.29 6.92
N ALA A 23 -24.26 -0.45 5.74
CA ALA A 23 -23.53 -0.88 4.55
C ALA A 23 -22.41 0.11 4.18
N ASP A 24 -22.69 1.42 4.22
CA ASP A 24 -21.68 2.46 3.96
C ASP A 24 -20.61 2.52 5.06
N GLU A 25 -20.99 2.36 6.34
CA GLU A 25 -20.05 2.32 7.47
C GLU A 25 -19.08 1.13 7.37
N LEU A 26 -19.60 -0.07 7.11
CA LEU A 26 -18.79 -1.30 7.01
C LEU A 26 -17.94 -1.31 5.73
N LEU A 27 -18.47 -0.77 4.62
CA LEU A 27 -17.69 -0.55 3.41
C LEU A 27 -16.52 0.42 3.67
N ALA A 28 -16.73 1.49 4.44
CA ALA A 28 -15.66 2.41 4.80
C ALA A 28 -14.56 1.73 5.62
N LEU A 29 -14.89 0.85 6.57
CA LEU A 29 -13.90 0.06 7.31
C LEU A 29 -13.10 -0.87 6.38
N LEU A 30 -13.77 -1.52 5.43
CA LEU A 30 -13.14 -2.38 4.43
C LEU A 30 -12.18 -1.59 3.54
N LEU A 31 -12.64 -0.44 3.01
CA LEU A 31 -11.84 0.42 2.13
C LEU A 31 -10.67 1.09 2.87
N ALA A 32 -10.78 1.27 4.19
CA ALA A 32 -9.69 1.71 5.05
C ALA A 32 -8.69 0.58 5.38
N GLY A 33 -8.95 -0.65 4.95
CA GLY A 33 -8.14 -1.84 5.27
C GLY A 33 -8.32 -2.37 6.69
N LYS A 34 -9.28 -1.86 7.46
CA LYS A 34 -9.58 -2.30 8.83
C LYS A 34 -10.45 -3.55 8.86
N LYS A 35 -11.46 -3.62 7.98
CA LYS A 35 -12.31 -4.82 7.84
C LYS A 35 -11.72 -5.77 6.80
N THR A 36 -11.19 -6.87 7.29
CA THR A 36 -10.60 -7.99 6.53
C THR A 36 -11.26 -9.33 6.88
N GLY A 37 -12.30 -9.31 7.71
CA GLY A 37 -13.15 -10.44 8.01
C GLY A 37 -14.61 -10.05 8.23
N THR A 38 -15.48 -11.04 8.13
CA THR A 38 -16.91 -10.92 8.42
C THR A 38 -17.46 -12.23 8.96
N CYS A 39 -18.53 -12.18 9.75
CA CYS A 39 -19.32 -13.37 10.05
C CYS A 39 -20.80 -13.20 9.66
N GLY A 40 -21.44 -14.31 9.31
CA GLY A 40 -22.86 -14.38 8.95
C GLY A 40 -23.48 -15.68 9.41
N ALA A 41 -24.81 -15.73 9.56
CA ALA A 41 -25.49 -16.92 10.04
C ALA A 41 -25.38 -18.05 9.00
N LEU A 42 -24.99 -19.26 9.42
CA LEU A 42 -24.94 -20.42 8.51
C LEU A 42 -26.32 -20.70 7.88
N SER A 43 -27.39 -20.37 8.60
CA SER A 43 -28.76 -20.47 8.11
C SER A 43 -29.04 -19.65 6.86
N ASP A 44 -28.26 -18.61 6.57
CA ASP A 44 -28.45 -17.76 5.38
C ASP A 44 -27.82 -18.36 4.12
N HIS A 45 -27.15 -19.51 4.26
CA HIS A 45 -26.50 -20.21 3.18
C HIS A 45 -27.15 -21.57 2.87
N GLY A 46 -26.90 -22.08 1.66
CA GLY A 46 -27.31 -23.42 1.23
C GLY A 46 -28.32 -23.44 0.07
N PRO A 47 -28.96 -24.59 -0.19
CA PRO A 47 -29.87 -24.75 -1.34
C PRO A 47 -31.02 -23.73 -1.32
N GLY A 48 -31.14 -22.95 -2.40
CA GLY A 48 -32.15 -21.89 -2.52
C GLY A 48 -31.82 -20.58 -1.79
N LYS A 49 -30.62 -20.48 -1.19
CA LYS A 49 -30.09 -19.28 -0.52
C LYS A 49 -28.73 -18.90 -1.12
N GLN A 50 -28.00 -17.99 -0.47
CA GLN A 50 -26.66 -17.63 -0.92
C GLN A 50 -25.69 -18.82 -0.81
N PRO A 51 -24.80 -19.03 -1.79
CA PRO A 51 -23.75 -20.03 -1.66
C PRO A 51 -22.78 -19.65 -0.54
N LEU A 52 -22.23 -20.64 0.17
CA LEU A 52 -21.12 -20.41 1.10
C LEU A 52 -19.96 -19.73 0.38
N PRO A 53 -19.25 -18.78 1.02
CA PRO A 53 -17.96 -18.29 0.55
C PRO A 53 -17.01 -19.44 0.24
N GLN A 54 -16.15 -19.24 -0.76
CA GLN A 54 -15.16 -20.23 -1.18
C GLN A 54 -13.82 -19.53 -1.29
N VAL A 55 -12.76 -20.15 -0.76
CA VAL A 55 -11.39 -19.61 -0.89
C VAL A 55 -11.10 -19.31 -2.36
N HIS A 56 -10.53 -18.13 -2.62
CA HIS A 56 -10.26 -17.55 -3.94
C HIS A 56 -11.48 -17.06 -4.74
N ARG A 57 -12.73 -17.25 -4.28
CA ARG A 57 -13.90 -16.62 -4.92
C ARG A 57 -13.80 -15.10 -4.80
N ARG A 58 -14.25 -14.40 -5.84
CA ARG A 58 -14.32 -12.94 -5.88
C ARG A 58 -15.76 -12.47 -5.89
N ASP A 59 -16.12 -11.71 -4.86
CA ASP A 59 -17.45 -11.16 -4.67
C ASP A 59 -17.41 -9.64 -4.73
N VAL A 60 -18.50 -9.05 -5.19
CA VAL A 60 -18.67 -7.61 -5.33
C VAL A 60 -19.44 -7.08 -4.12
N VAL A 61 -18.83 -6.13 -3.42
CA VAL A 61 -19.46 -5.43 -2.31
C VAL A 61 -20.18 -4.19 -2.85
N LEU A 62 -21.43 -4.01 -2.45
CA LEU A 62 -22.29 -2.88 -2.79
C LEU A 62 -22.27 -1.83 -1.67
N ASN A 63 -22.33 -0.55 -2.04
CA ASN A 63 -22.56 0.54 -1.08
C ASN A 63 -24.02 0.59 -0.60
N GLY A 64 -24.34 1.51 0.32
CA GLY A 64 -25.68 1.71 0.85
C GLY A 64 -26.74 2.09 -0.19
N GLN A 65 -26.31 2.56 -1.37
CA GLN A 65 -27.20 2.84 -2.51
C GLN A 65 -27.33 1.65 -3.48
N GLY A 66 -26.77 0.49 -3.13
CA GLY A 66 -26.81 -0.73 -3.95
C GLY A 66 -25.91 -0.68 -5.18
N GLN A 67 -24.90 0.19 -5.21
CA GLN A 67 -23.96 0.33 -6.33
C GLN A 67 -22.68 -0.46 -6.06
N PRO A 68 -22.12 -1.17 -7.06
CA PRO A 68 -20.83 -1.86 -6.92
C PRO A 68 -19.69 -0.94 -6.51
N ALA A 69 -19.16 -1.17 -5.30
CA ALA A 69 -18.19 -0.29 -4.67
C ALA A 69 -16.77 -0.89 -4.66
N CYS A 70 -16.63 -2.19 -4.44
CA CYS A 70 -15.34 -2.88 -4.51
C CYS A 70 -15.51 -4.38 -4.78
N VAL A 71 -14.39 -5.04 -5.04
CA VAL A 71 -14.28 -6.49 -5.16
C VAL A 71 -13.38 -7.01 -4.04
N ILE A 72 -13.84 -8.04 -3.34
CA ILE A 72 -13.05 -8.78 -2.35
C ILE A 72 -12.74 -10.18 -2.86
N GLN A 73 -11.69 -10.79 -2.31
CA GLN A 73 -11.38 -12.20 -2.53
C GLN A 73 -11.26 -12.93 -1.19
N THR A 74 -12.04 -13.99 -1.03
CA THR A 74 -12.00 -14.87 0.15
C THR A 74 -10.62 -15.51 0.31
N GLN A 75 -10.08 -15.47 1.53
CA GLN A 75 -8.81 -16.07 1.91
C GLN A 75 -8.99 -17.31 2.79
N SER A 76 -9.94 -17.29 3.73
CA SER A 76 -10.31 -18.45 4.53
C SER A 76 -11.81 -18.44 4.85
N VAL A 77 -12.35 -19.63 5.11
CA VAL A 77 -13.74 -19.82 5.55
C VAL A 77 -13.74 -20.87 6.66
N GLU A 78 -14.34 -20.54 7.79
CA GLU A 78 -14.52 -21.43 8.92
C GLU A 78 -15.96 -21.38 9.39
N ILE A 79 -16.51 -22.51 9.85
CA ILE A 79 -17.80 -22.55 10.53
C ILE A 79 -17.51 -22.81 12.00
N LYS A 80 -18.02 -21.94 12.87
CA LYS A 80 -17.91 -22.07 14.33
C LYS A 80 -19.19 -21.61 15.01
N ARG A 81 -19.35 -21.89 16.30
CA ARG A 81 -20.44 -21.31 17.10
C ARG A 81 -20.15 -19.84 17.33
N PHE A 82 -21.20 -19.02 17.48
CA PHE A 82 -21.02 -17.58 17.74
C PHE A 82 -20.17 -17.32 19.00
N ASP A 83 -20.40 -18.07 20.09
CA ASP A 83 -19.62 -17.96 21.32
C ASP A 83 -18.18 -18.50 21.21
N ASP A 84 -17.85 -19.24 20.15
CA ASP A 84 -16.49 -19.70 19.86
C ASP A 84 -15.68 -18.70 19.02
N ILE A 85 -16.27 -17.56 18.63
CA ILE A 85 -15.53 -16.49 17.93
C ILE A 85 -14.56 -15.84 18.91
N ASP A 86 -13.26 -16.02 18.65
CA ASP A 86 -12.21 -15.42 19.45
C ASP A 86 -12.06 -13.90 19.18
N PRO A 87 -11.56 -13.12 20.16
CA PRO A 87 -11.33 -11.69 19.99
C PRO A 87 -10.38 -11.34 18.83
N ALA A 88 -9.43 -12.21 18.49
CA ALA A 88 -8.49 -11.95 17.38
C ALA A 88 -9.20 -11.98 16.02
N PHE A 89 -10.27 -12.77 15.87
CA PHE A 89 -11.15 -12.71 14.71
C PHE A 89 -11.97 -11.41 14.70
N THR A 90 -12.57 -11.01 15.82
CA THR A 90 -13.37 -9.77 15.89
C THR A 90 -12.56 -8.52 15.53
N ALA A 91 -11.26 -8.51 15.85
CA ALA A 91 -10.35 -7.44 15.45
C ALA A 91 -10.22 -7.30 13.92
N ARG A 92 -10.41 -8.39 13.16
CA ARG A 92 -10.42 -8.38 11.69
C ARG A 92 -11.70 -7.79 11.12
N GLU A 93 -12.80 -7.75 11.88
CA GLU A 93 -14.03 -7.10 11.43
C GLU A 93 -13.92 -5.58 11.54
N GLY A 94 -13.11 -5.08 12.48
CA GLY A 94 -12.84 -3.65 12.63
C GLY A 94 -14.00 -2.83 13.20
N GLU A 95 -15.02 -3.50 13.77
CA GLU A 95 -16.30 -2.91 14.21
C GLU A 95 -16.30 -2.51 15.70
N GLY A 96 -15.16 -2.00 16.18
CA GLY A 96 -14.96 -1.61 17.59
C GLY A 96 -14.29 -2.69 18.43
N ASP A 97 -14.33 -2.52 19.76
CA ASP A 97 -13.84 -3.53 20.69
C ASP A 97 -14.76 -4.76 20.74
N TYR A 98 -14.32 -5.83 21.40
CA TYR A 98 -15.07 -7.08 21.47
C TYR A 98 -16.49 -6.91 22.03
N ALA A 99 -16.68 -6.03 23.03
CA ALA A 99 -17.99 -5.83 23.65
C ALA A 99 -18.94 -5.09 22.68
N GLN A 100 -18.44 -4.09 21.96
CA GLN A 100 -19.17 -3.37 20.93
C GLN A 100 -19.53 -4.30 19.76
N TRP A 101 -18.54 -5.04 19.25
CA TRP A 101 -18.73 -6.03 18.18
C TRP A 101 -19.82 -7.04 18.56
N ARG A 102 -19.72 -7.60 19.77
CA ARG A 102 -20.67 -8.62 20.25
C ARG A 102 -22.08 -8.04 20.36
N ALA A 103 -22.25 -6.89 21.01
CA ALA A 103 -23.55 -6.25 21.15
C ALA A 103 -24.17 -5.91 19.78
N GLY A 104 -23.37 -5.44 18.83
CA GLY A 104 -23.79 -5.16 17.45
C GLY A 104 -24.29 -6.41 16.74
N HIS A 105 -23.53 -7.51 16.82
CA HIS A 105 -23.87 -8.78 16.17
C HIS A 105 -25.07 -9.47 16.82
N GLU A 106 -25.18 -9.49 18.15
CA GLU A 106 -26.36 -10.01 18.86
C GLU A 106 -27.62 -9.28 18.41
N ALA A 107 -27.56 -7.94 18.33
CA ALA A 107 -28.67 -7.13 17.85
C ALA A 107 -28.99 -7.37 16.37
N TYR A 108 -27.97 -7.53 15.53
CA TYR A 108 -28.13 -7.85 14.11
C TYR A 108 -28.82 -9.21 13.92
N PHE A 109 -28.29 -10.28 14.52
CA PHE A 109 -28.87 -11.62 14.38
C PHE A 109 -30.28 -11.69 14.98
N ALA A 110 -30.54 -11.02 16.11
CA ALA A 110 -31.87 -10.95 16.70
C ALA A 110 -32.92 -10.37 15.74
N ARG A 111 -32.55 -9.39 14.90
CA ARG A 111 -33.43 -8.82 13.86
C ARG A 111 -33.51 -9.67 12.60
N ASN A 112 -32.44 -10.43 12.29
CA ASN A 112 -32.25 -11.11 11.01
C ASN A 112 -32.22 -12.64 11.16
N GLY A 113 -33.25 -13.23 11.79
CA GLY A 113 -33.43 -14.69 11.86
C GLY A 113 -33.31 -15.30 13.25
N GLY A 114 -32.92 -14.52 14.25
CA GLY A 114 -32.82 -14.91 15.65
C GLY A 114 -31.38 -15.10 16.09
N PHE A 115 -31.07 -14.58 17.28
CA PHE A 115 -29.77 -14.76 17.91
C PHE A 115 -29.82 -15.98 18.86
N SER A 116 -28.78 -16.81 18.78
CA SER A 116 -28.47 -17.80 19.83
C SER A 116 -26.95 -17.85 20.02
N PRO A 117 -26.43 -17.92 21.26
CA PRO A 117 -24.98 -18.03 21.50
C PRO A 117 -24.34 -19.26 20.83
N ASP A 118 -25.12 -20.34 20.65
CA ASP A 118 -24.71 -21.57 20.00
C ASP A 118 -25.07 -21.65 18.51
N MET A 119 -25.51 -20.56 17.88
CA MET A 119 -25.78 -20.60 16.43
C MET A 119 -24.49 -20.80 15.64
N ASP A 120 -24.56 -21.60 14.56
CA ASP A 120 -23.44 -21.74 13.64
C ASP A 120 -23.32 -20.47 12.77
N VAL A 121 -22.12 -19.91 12.72
CA VAL A 121 -21.77 -18.76 11.90
C VAL A 121 -20.65 -19.11 10.95
N VAL A 122 -20.74 -18.58 9.74
CA VAL A 122 -19.70 -18.65 8.71
C VAL A 122 -18.78 -17.46 8.91
N CYS A 123 -17.57 -17.73 9.34
CA CYS A 123 -16.49 -16.75 9.49
C CYS A 123 -15.65 -16.74 8.22
N GLU A 124 -15.63 -15.60 7.52
CA GLU A 124 -14.84 -15.39 6.32
C GLU A 124 -13.71 -14.38 6.60
N THR A 125 -12.50 -14.67 6.13
CA THR A 125 -11.47 -13.64 5.93
C THR A 125 -11.29 -13.37 4.45
N PHE A 126 -10.97 -12.12 4.10
CA PHE A 126 -10.84 -11.69 2.71
C PHE A 126 -9.83 -10.56 2.56
N ARG A 127 -9.40 -10.34 1.33
CA ARG A 127 -8.63 -9.15 0.94
C ARG A 127 -9.38 -8.31 -0.08
N LEU A 128 -9.20 -7.00 -0.04
CA LEU A 128 -9.62 -6.09 -1.10
C LEU A 128 -8.81 -6.39 -2.38
N VAL A 129 -9.49 -6.55 -3.52
CA VAL A 129 -8.88 -6.78 -4.83
C VAL A 129 -8.90 -5.52 -5.67
N GLU A 130 -10.05 -4.85 -5.72
CA GLU A 130 -10.27 -3.71 -6.61
C GLU A 130 -11.28 -2.74 -6.01
N VAL A 131 -11.00 -1.44 -6.13
CA VAL A 131 -11.95 -0.38 -5.78
C VAL A 131 -12.65 0.06 -7.06
N LEU A 132 -13.97 -0.13 -7.12
CA LEU A 132 -14.80 0.23 -8.26
C LEU A 132 -15.19 1.72 -8.21
N PRO A 133 -15.69 2.31 -9.31
CA PRO A 133 -15.98 3.75 -9.37
C PRO A 133 -16.86 4.29 -8.24
N ALA A 134 -17.87 3.54 -7.79
CA ALA A 134 -18.77 3.98 -6.72
C ALA A 134 -18.12 3.95 -5.33
N GLY A 135 -17.12 3.08 -5.10
CA GLY A 135 -16.36 3.04 -3.84
C GLY A 135 -15.22 4.05 -3.80
N ARG A 136 -14.82 4.63 -4.94
CA ARG A 136 -13.64 5.50 -5.02
C ARG A 136 -13.73 6.77 -4.17
N PRO A 137 -14.88 7.48 -4.09
CA PRO A 137 -15.01 8.64 -3.21
C PRO A 137 -14.75 8.29 -1.74
N VAL A 138 -15.34 7.20 -1.25
CA VAL A 138 -15.14 6.71 0.12
C VAL A 138 -13.69 6.29 0.33
N TYR A 139 -13.14 5.46 -0.57
CA TYR A 139 -11.74 5.02 -0.50
C TYR A 139 -10.76 6.19 -0.40
N ASN A 140 -10.94 7.23 -1.21
CA ASN A 140 -10.09 8.42 -1.17
C ASN A 140 -10.20 9.21 0.14
N GLN A 141 -11.27 9.04 0.91
CA GLN A 141 -11.46 9.68 2.22
C GLN A 141 -10.87 8.86 3.36
N VAL A 142 -10.97 7.53 3.29
CA VAL A 142 -10.72 6.65 4.45
C VAL A 142 -9.42 5.85 4.38
N ALA A 143 -8.85 5.66 3.18
CA ALA A 143 -7.63 4.88 3.03
C ALA A 143 -6.40 5.73 3.40
N SER A 144 -5.61 5.24 4.36
CA SER A 144 -4.30 5.81 4.68
C SER A 144 -3.31 5.56 3.54
N PRO A 145 -2.59 6.58 3.07
CA PRO A 145 -1.51 6.36 2.11
C PRO A 145 -0.35 5.61 2.75
N ILE A 146 0.21 4.67 1.99
CA ILE A 146 1.46 3.99 2.33
C ILE A 146 2.58 4.64 1.51
N PHE A 147 3.59 5.15 2.20
CA PHE A 147 4.76 5.75 1.58
C PHE A 147 5.83 4.69 1.38
N ILE A 148 6.28 4.55 0.14
CA ILE A 148 7.31 3.58 -0.25
C ILE A 148 8.61 4.36 -0.43
N VAL A 149 9.38 4.43 0.64
CA VAL A 149 10.63 5.20 0.71
C VAL A 149 11.74 4.36 0.14
N THR A 150 12.33 4.81 -0.97
CA THR A 150 13.20 4.00 -1.81
C THR A 150 14.53 4.68 -2.02
N ASP A 151 15.58 3.87 -1.99
CA ASP A 151 16.97 4.25 -2.27
C ASP A 151 17.61 3.21 -3.20
N ILE A 152 18.51 3.65 -4.07
CA ILE A 152 19.18 2.79 -5.07
C ILE A 152 20.69 2.98 -5.05
N GLU A 153 21.40 1.92 -5.42
CA GLU A 153 22.85 1.97 -5.70
C GLU A 153 23.09 1.61 -7.17
N SER A 154 24.04 2.27 -7.83
CA SER A 154 24.29 2.11 -9.27
C SER A 154 25.77 2.13 -9.65
N ASP A 155 26.08 1.64 -10.86
CA ASP A 155 27.42 1.72 -11.45
C ASP A 155 27.63 3.00 -12.29
N GLY A 156 26.73 3.97 -12.17
CA GLY A 156 26.86 5.30 -12.76
C GLY A 156 25.64 6.21 -12.61
N PRO A 157 25.64 7.39 -13.24
CA PRO A 157 24.67 8.44 -12.95
C PRO A 157 23.31 8.30 -13.65
N THR A 158 23.15 7.40 -14.62
CA THR A 158 21.92 7.35 -15.44
C THR A 158 21.51 5.94 -15.89
N PRO A 159 20.21 5.59 -15.80
CA PRO A 159 19.71 4.29 -16.26
C PRO A 159 19.86 4.04 -17.77
N LEU A 160 20.10 5.09 -18.54
CA LEU A 160 20.31 4.97 -19.99
C LEU A 160 21.64 4.29 -20.34
N HIS A 161 22.68 4.52 -19.54
CA HIS A 161 24.05 4.08 -19.84
C HIS A 161 24.62 3.10 -18.83
N ASN A 162 24.09 3.10 -17.61
CA ASN A 162 24.60 2.38 -16.45
C ASN A 162 23.58 1.35 -15.93
N SER A 163 24.00 0.51 -14.98
CA SER A 163 23.15 -0.47 -14.28
C SER A 163 22.80 0.00 -12.87
N MET A 164 21.59 -0.33 -12.42
CA MET A 164 21.23 -0.32 -11.01
C MET A 164 21.77 -1.62 -10.42
N LEU A 165 22.50 -1.51 -9.32
CA LEU A 165 23.18 -2.63 -8.66
C LEU A 165 22.38 -3.15 -7.47
N SER A 166 21.69 -2.29 -6.74
CA SER A 166 20.75 -2.70 -5.70
C SER A 166 19.71 -1.62 -5.47
N PHE A 167 18.61 -1.98 -4.82
CA PHE A 167 17.66 -1.03 -4.28
C PHE A 167 16.97 -1.60 -3.05
N ALA A 168 16.45 -0.71 -2.22
CA ALA A 168 15.58 -1.08 -1.13
C ALA A 168 14.42 -0.10 -0.99
N SER A 169 13.30 -0.60 -0.49
CA SER A 169 12.12 0.18 -0.17
C SER A 169 11.61 -0.15 1.23
N VAL A 170 11.25 0.89 1.99
CA VAL A 170 10.58 0.78 3.30
C VAL A 170 9.16 1.32 3.15
N ALA A 171 8.16 0.51 3.51
CA ALA A 171 6.75 0.87 3.47
C ALA A 171 6.27 1.34 4.84
N ILE A 172 5.84 2.60 4.95
CA ILE A 172 5.35 3.21 6.20
C ILE A 172 4.11 4.06 5.99
N GLU A 173 3.28 4.20 7.03
CA GLU A 173 2.26 5.25 7.10
C GLU A 173 2.84 6.61 7.49
N ALA A 174 2.02 7.66 7.43
CA ALA A 174 2.42 9.04 7.71
C ALA A 174 2.92 9.29 9.15
N ASP A 175 2.64 8.36 10.07
CA ASP A 175 3.06 8.39 11.47
C ASP A 175 4.26 7.47 11.77
N GLY A 176 4.72 6.72 10.76
CA GLY A 176 5.82 5.76 10.87
C GLY A 176 5.38 4.32 11.13
N THR A 177 4.08 4.01 11.16
CA THR A 177 3.61 2.63 11.28
C THR A 177 4.14 1.78 10.11
N PRO A 178 4.89 0.69 10.37
CA PRO A 178 5.56 -0.09 9.33
C PRO A 178 4.63 -1.09 8.65
N HIS A 179 4.80 -1.26 7.33
CA HIS A 179 4.10 -2.24 6.49
C HIS A 179 5.04 -3.24 5.81
N GLY A 180 6.35 -3.16 6.10
CA GLY A 180 7.38 -4.07 5.63
C GLY A 180 8.47 -3.37 4.82
N SER A 181 9.47 -4.13 4.40
CA SER A 181 10.55 -3.68 3.52
C SER A 181 10.79 -4.67 2.39
N PHE A 182 11.39 -4.18 1.33
CA PHE A 182 11.87 -4.96 0.19
C PHE A 182 13.31 -4.55 -0.10
N GLU A 183 14.19 -5.50 -0.34
CA GLU A 183 15.57 -5.26 -0.73
C GLU A 183 15.97 -6.25 -1.81
N ALA A 184 16.74 -5.80 -2.79
CA ALA A 184 17.33 -6.68 -3.78
C ALA A 184 18.61 -6.12 -4.39
N GLN A 185 19.53 -7.04 -4.70
CA GLN A 185 20.70 -6.83 -5.51
C GLN A 185 20.42 -7.31 -6.94
N LEU A 186 20.88 -6.55 -7.93
CA LEU A 186 20.58 -6.74 -9.34
C LEU A 186 21.84 -7.05 -10.13
N LEU A 187 21.73 -8.00 -11.07
CA LEU A 187 22.79 -8.26 -12.01
C LEU A 187 23.02 -7.04 -12.89
N GLN A 188 24.29 -6.71 -13.11
CA GLN A 188 24.66 -5.70 -14.08
C GLN A 188 24.13 -6.06 -15.45
N ARG A 189 23.58 -5.06 -16.13
CA ARG A 189 22.99 -5.25 -17.45
C ARG A 189 24.11 -5.43 -18.49
N PRO A 190 24.07 -6.49 -19.32
CA PRO A 190 25.11 -6.73 -20.33
C PRO A 190 25.09 -5.69 -21.45
N ASP A 191 24.00 -4.94 -21.60
CA ASP A 191 23.81 -3.85 -22.56
C ASP A 191 24.10 -2.46 -21.96
N ARG A 192 24.82 -2.41 -20.83
CA ARG A 192 25.21 -1.17 -20.14
C ARG A 192 26.73 -1.12 -19.93
N THR A 193 27.22 0.07 -19.60
CA THR A 193 28.64 0.34 -19.31
C THR A 193 28.76 1.02 -17.94
N THR A 194 29.84 0.79 -17.21
CA THR A 194 30.10 1.47 -15.93
C THR A 194 30.62 2.89 -16.14
N ASN A 195 30.40 3.78 -15.17
CA ASN A 195 30.98 5.12 -15.15
C ASN A 195 32.29 5.16 -14.35
N GLU A 196 33.38 5.66 -14.95
CA GLU A 196 34.72 5.67 -14.33
C GLU A 196 34.77 6.36 -12.96
N THR A 197 34.15 7.55 -12.82
CA THR A 197 34.12 8.29 -11.55
C THR A 197 33.35 7.53 -10.47
N THR A 198 32.24 6.91 -10.83
CA THR A 198 31.41 6.12 -9.90
C THR A 198 32.17 4.88 -9.44
N MET A 199 32.84 4.19 -10.36
CA MET A 199 33.66 3.03 -10.02
C MET A 199 34.89 3.39 -9.17
N ALA A 200 35.50 4.55 -9.40
CA ALA A 200 36.57 5.06 -8.56
C ALA A 200 36.09 5.35 -7.13
N TRP A 201 34.85 5.81 -6.95
CA TRP A 201 34.24 5.97 -5.64
C TRP A 201 33.94 4.62 -4.98
N TRP A 202 33.38 3.64 -5.71
CA TRP A 202 33.15 2.29 -5.19
C TRP A 202 34.42 1.60 -4.69
N ALA A 203 35.57 1.86 -5.32
CA ALA A 203 36.86 1.38 -4.85
C ALA A 203 37.24 1.89 -3.44
N THR A 204 36.62 2.98 -2.97
CA THR A 204 36.76 3.50 -1.61
C THR A 204 35.78 2.89 -0.60
N GLN A 205 34.77 2.15 -1.08
CA GLN A 205 33.68 1.55 -0.28
C GLN A 205 33.60 0.02 -0.48
N PRO A 206 34.66 -0.75 -0.15
CA PRO A 206 34.74 -2.18 -0.50
C PRO A 206 33.68 -3.04 0.19
N GLU A 207 33.27 -2.69 1.41
CA GLU A 207 32.24 -3.43 2.16
C GLU A 207 30.84 -3.21 1.57
N ALA A 208 30.48 -1.95 1.30
CA ALA A 208 29.23 -1.61 0.63
C ALA A 208 29.17 -2.22 -0.77
N TRP A 209 30.25 -2.13 -1.56
CA TRP A 209 30.32 -2.77 -2.88
C TRP A 209 30.06 -4.28 -2.81
N ALA A 210 30.67 -4.97 -1.84
CA ALA A 210 30.47 -6.40 -1.66
C ALA A 210 29.01 -6.73 -1.32
N ALA A 211 28.37 -5.95 -0.47
CA ALA A 211 26.95 -6.13 -0.11
C ALA A 211 26.01 -5.83 -1.29
N THR A 212 26.23 -4.72 -2.00
CA THR A 212 25.46 -4.27 -3.18
C THR A 212 25.50 -5.24 -4.35
N THR A 213 26.54 -6.08 -4.45
CA THR A 213 26.72 -7.01 -5.59
C THR A 213 26.58 -8.49 -5.22
N ALA A 214 26.51 -8.82 -3.93
CA ALA A 214 26.36 -10.20 -3.48
C ALA A 214 24.97 -10.75 -3.83
N ASN A 215 24.92 -12.00 -4.28
CA ASN A 215 23.68 -12.74 -4.57
C ASN A 215 22.72 -12.03 -5.55
N ALA A 216 23.27 -11.21 -6.44
CA ALA A 216 22.52 -10.44 -7.41
C ALA A 216 21.62 -11.32 -8.31
N GLU A 217 20.37 -10.91 -8.48
CA GLU A 217 19.37 -11.58 -9.30
C GLU A 217 19.10 -10.78 -10.59
N PRO A 218 18.60 -11.41 -11.67
CA PRO A 218 18.20 -10.69 -12.88
C PRO A 218 17.03 -9.73 -12.61
N ALA A 219 17.09 -8.53 -13.19
CA ALA A 219 16.05 -7.51 -13.02
C ALA A 219 14.68 -7.97 -13.54
N GLU A 220 14.64 -8.82 -14.58
CA GLU A 220 13.42 -9.44 -15.10
C GLU A 220 12.70 -10.35 -14.10
N VAL A 221 13.38 -10.80 -13.03
CA VAL A 221 12.79 -11.57 -11.94
C VAL A 221 12.41 -10.65 -10.78
N VAL A 222 13.31 -9.74 -10.41
CA VAL A 222 13.16 -8.92 -9.21
C VAL A 222 12.10 -7.84 -9.37
N MET A 223 12.04 -7.15 -10.51
CA MET A 223 11.16 -5.99 -10.67
C MET A 223 9.66 -6.38 -10.67
N PRO A 224 9.22 -7.47 -11.32
CA PRO A 224 7.85 -7.98 -11.15
C PRO A 224 7.54 -8.33 -9.69
N ARG A 225 8.48 -9.01 -9.00
CA ARG A 225 8.33 -9.40 -7.59
C ARG A 225 8.18 -8.18 -6.67
N PHE A 226 8.94 -7.12 -6.93
CA PHE A 226 8.80 -5.85 -6.22
C PHE A 226 7.44 -5.18 -6.49
N ALA A 227 7.01 -5.12 -7.75
CA ALA A 227 5.71 -4.54 -8.10
C ALA A 227 4.54 -5.32 -7.45
N ASP A 228 4.62 -6.65 -7.42
CA ASP A 228 3.64 -7.51 -6.73
C ASP A 228 3.63 -7.24 -5.21
N TRP A 229 4.80 -7.06 -4.61
CA TRP A 229 4.93 -6.68 -3.20
C TRP A 229 4.27 -5.33 -2.93
N VAL A 230 4.55 -4.28 -3.72
CA VAL A 230 3.92 -2.96 -3.57
C VAL A 230 2.40 -3.03 -3.71
N GLU A 231 1.88 -3.82 -4.66
CA GLU A 231 0.43 -3.98 -4.83
C GLU A 231 -0.24 -4.69 -3.65
N SER A 232 0.47 -5.64 -3.03
CA SER A 232 -0.02 -6.38 -1.87
C SER A 232 -0.20 -5.53 -0.62
N LEU A 233 0.49 -4.38 -0.53
CA LEU A 233 0.35 -3.44 0.58
C LEU A 233 -1.05 -2.81 0.61
N PRO A 234 -1.57 -2.40 1.78
CA PRO A 234 -2.86 -1.71 1.86
C PRO A 234 -2.78 -0.30 1.29
N GLY A 235 -3.94 0.34 1.14
CA GLY A 235 -4.03 1.77 0.82
C GLY A 235 -3.43 2.20 -0.54
N PRO A 236 -3.52 3.50 -0.87
CA PRO A 236 -2.82 4.07 -2.00
C PRO A 236 -1.32 4.20 -1.71
N LYS A 237 -0.48 3.83 -2.67
CA LYS A 237 0.98 3.87 -2.52
C LYS A 237 1.56 5.15 -3.11
N VAL A 238 2.45 5.79 -2.37
CA VAL A 238 3.15 7.01 -2.79
C VAL A 238 4.65 6.72 -2.82
N PHE A 239 5.27 6.88 -4.00
CA PHE A 239 6.71 6.69 -4.15
C PHE A 239 7.47 7.86 -3.51
N VAL A 240 8.52 7.58 -2.75
CA VAL A 240 9.34 8.58 -2.04
C VAL A 240 10.82 8.29 -2.26
N ALA A 241 11.61 9.32 -2.54
CA ALA A 241 13.03 9.18 -2.88
C ALA A 241 13.86 10.41 -2.47
N ALA A 242 15.19 10.25 -2.40
CA ALA A 242 16.12 11.26 -1.90
C ALA A 242 17.46 11.26 -2.66
N PRO A 243 17.56 11.91 -3.84
CA PRO A 243 16.55 12.76 -4.48
C PRO A 243 15.68 12.03 -5.51
N MET A 244 14.42 12.46 -5.65
CA MET A 244 13.49 11.95 -6.67
C MET A 244 14.06 11.94 -8.10
N ILE A 245 14.88 12.94 -8.46
CA ILE A 245 15.44 13.04 -9.81
C ILE A 245 16.64 12.09 -10.05
N PHE A 246 17.06 11.34 -9.03
CA PHE A 246 18.04 10.27 -9.16
C PHE A 246 17.34 8.91 -8.98
N ASP A 247 16.95 8.55 -7.75
CA ASP A 247 16.38 7.23 -7.45
C ASP A 247 15.09 6.98 -8.23
N GLY A 248 14.26 8.02 -8.36
CA GLY A 248 13.00 7.93 -9.08
C GLY A 248 13.18 7.64 -10.57
N LEU A 249 14.24 8.17 -11.21
CA LEU A 249 14.50 7.87 -12.63
C LEU A 249 14.98 6.43 -12.83
N TRP A 250 15.79 5.91 -11.92
CA TRP A 250 16.21 4.51 -11.92
C TRP A 250 15.04 3.56 -11.74
N MET A 251 14.24 3.79 -10.69
CA MET A 251 13.07 2.95 -10.40
C MET A 251 12.03 3.03 -11.50
N ASP A 252 11.73 4.22 -12.02
CA ASP A 252 10.76 4.38 -13.12
C ASP A 252 11.22 3.64 -14.39
N HIS A 253 12.51 3.72 -14.75
CA HIS A 253 13.07 3.02 -15.90
C HIS A 253 13.01 1.49 -15.73
N TYR A 254 13.40 0.96 -14.56
CA TYR A 254 13.41 -0.48 -14.32
C TYR A 254 12.00 -1.06 -14.18
N LEU A 255 11.05 -0.31 -13.62
CA LEU A 255 9.65 -0.72 -13.57
C LEU A 255 9.02 -0.76 -14.97
N ASP A 256 9.32 0.23 -15.83
CA ASP A 256 8.81 0.31 -17.20
C ASP A 256 9.32 -0.88 -18.03
N GLU A 257 10.64 -1.12 -17.98
CA GLU A 257 11.31 -2.15 -18.77
C GLU A 257 10.94 -3.56 -18.33
N PHE A 258 10.88 -3.82 -17.01
CA PHE A 258 10.86 -5.19 -16.48
C PHE A 258 9.55 -5.59 -15.80
N ALA A 259 8.65 -4.66 -15.48
CA ALA A 259 7.45 -4.93 -14.69
C ALA A 259 6.13 -4.37 -15.27
N ASP A 260 6.16 -3.81 -16.50
CA ASP A 260 5.01 -3.22 -17.19
C ASP A 260 4.26 -2.17 -16.35
N THR A 261 5.01 -1.41 -15.53
CA THR A 261 4.47 -0.39 -14.62
C THR A 261 5.45 0.76 -14.42
N ARG A 262 5.08 1.78 -13.63
CA ARG A 262 5.83 3.03 -13.48
C ARG A 262 5.81 3.54 -12.06
N ALA A 263 6.89 4.24 -11.68
CA ALA A 263 6.93 5.01 -10.44
C ALA A 263 6.02 6.24 -10.55
N LEU A 264 6.04 6.90 -11.72
CA LEU A 264 5.16 8.03 -12.01
C LEU A 264 3.72 7.55 -12.29
N SER A 265 2.74 8.23 -11.70
CA SER A 265 1.34 8.01 -12.09
C SER A 265 0.91 8.91 -13.25
N GLY A 266 0.10 8.37 -14.16
CA GLY A 266 -0.43 9.13 -15.28
C GLY A 266 -1.36 8.30 -16.19
N PRO A 267 -1.89 8.88 -17.28
CA PRO A 267 -2.78 8.20 -18.22
C PRO A 267 -2.02 7.22 -19.14
N PHE A 268 -1.05 6.51 -18.59
CA PHE A 268 -0.28 5.49 -19.28
C PHE A 268 -1.09 4.20 -19.24
N LYS A 269 -1.35 3.60 -20.40
CA LYS A 269 -2.20 2.40 -20.50
C LYS A 269 -1.40 1.20 -19.96
N GLY A 270 -1.73 0.71 -18.77
CA GLY A 270 -1.06 -0.46 -18.16
C GLY A 270 -1.35 -0.63 -16.66
N ARG A 271 -0.43 -1.30 -15.95
CA ARG A 271 -0.45 -1.54 -14.49
C ARG A 271 0.03 -0.27 -13.75
N GLN A 272 -0.73 0.23 -12.76
CA GLN A 272 -0.38 1.45 -12.01
C GLN A 272 -0.30 1.18 -10.49
N ILE A 273 0.92 1.04 -9.98
CA ILE A 273 1.16 0.67 -8.58
C ILE A 273 1.30 1.87 -7.62
N PHE A 274 1.70 3.04 -8.12
CA PHE A 274 1.82 4.30 -7.35
C PHE A 274 0.77 5.36 -7.71
N ARG A 275 0.61 6.37 -6.84
CA ARG A 275 -0.27 7.54 -7.00
C ARG A 275 0.51 8.85 -6.90
N GLY A 276 0.11 9.83 -7.68
CA GLY A 276 0.72 11.17 -7.70
C GLY A 276 2.05 11.23 -8.45
N GLY A 277 2.80 12.31 -8.21
CA GLY A 277 4.14 12.53 -8.77
C GLY A 277 5.30 12.06 -7.86
N GLY A 278 4.99 11.43 -6.73
CA GLY A 278 5.95 11.06 -5.70
C GLY A 278 6.41 12.23 -4.81
N ILE A 279 7.18 11.92 -3.76
CA ILE A 279 7.76 12.90 -2.83
C ILE A 279 9.28 12.91 -2.95
N CYS A 280 9.84 14.08 -3.28
CA CYS A 280 11.28 14.31 -3.18
C CYS A 280 11.64 14.81 -1.78
N LEU A 281 12.34 13.99 -0.99
CA LEU A 281 12.72 14.36 0.38
C LEU A 281 13.67 15.56 0.42
N TYR A 282 14.55 15.72 -0.58
CA TYR A 282 15.39 16.92 -0.70
C TYR A 282 14.53 18.20 -0.75
N THR A 283 13.54 18.21 -1.64
CA THR A 283 12.62 19.35 -1.80
C THR A 283 11.77 19.61 -0.58
N MET A 284 11.20 18.54 -0.01
CA MET A 284 10.36 18.63 1.17
C MET A 284 11.16 19.14 2.39
N ALA A 285 12.37 18.59 2.62
CA ALA A 285 13.24 18.98 3.72
C ALA A 285 13.76 20.42 3.60
N GLY A 286 14.13 20.87 2.40
CA GLY A 286 14.52 22.26 2.17
C GLY A 286 13.37 23.22 2.46
N THR A 287 12.19 22.92 1.90
CA THR A 287 11.00 23.78 2.00
C THR A 287 10.46 23.85 3.42
N LEU A 288 10.25 22.72 4.08
CA LEU A 288 9.60 22.68 5.40
C LEU A 288 10.48 23.20 6.54
N ARG A 289 11.81 23.15 6.38
CA ARG A 289 12.73 23.75 7.35
C ARG A 289 12.94 25.25 7.15
N GLY A 290 12.40 25.82 6.07
CA GLY A 290 12.64 27.22 5.71
C GLY A 290 14.09 27.54 5.34
N ALA A 291 14.85 26.54 4.87
CA ALA A 291 16.23 26.75 4.43
C ALA A 291 16.26 27.53 3.10
N PRO A 292 17.31 28.34 2.84
CA PRO A 292 17.51 28.92 1.51
C PRO A 292 17.50 27.84 0.43
N TYR A 293 16.91 28.11 -0.74
CA TYR A 293 16.60 27.07 -1.74
C TYR A 293 17.84 26.26 -2.19
N LEU A 294 19.00 26.91 -2.35
CA LEU A 294 20.25 26.23 -2.74
C LEU A 294 21.03 25.64 -1.55
N ASP A 295 20.51 25.81 -0.34
CA ASP A 295 21.12 25.34 0.91
C ASP A 295 20.48 24.03 1.41
N TRP A 296 19.65 23.39 0.60
CA TRP A 296 19.10 22.06 0.83
C TRP A 296 20.14 20.94 0.56
N GLY A 297 20.26 20.00 1.49
CA GLY A 297 21.08 18.80 1.35
C GLY A 297 20.73 17.86 2.48
N MET A 298 20.60 16.58 2.18
CA MET A 298 20.21 15.59 3.19
C MET A 298 21.25 15.52 4.32
N SER A 299 22.54 15.67 4.01
CA SER A 299 23.61 15.78 5.01
C SER A 299 23.48 16.94 6.01
N LYS A 300 22.58 17.92 5.76
CA LYS A 300 22.31 19.04 6.67
C LYS A 300 21.10 18.80 7.57
N LEU A 301 20.39 17.69 7.41
CA LEU A 301 19.35 17.27 8.35
C LEU A 301 20.00 16.74 9.63
N PRO A 302 19.39 17.01 10.79
CA PRO A 302 19.99 16.59 12.04
C PRO A 302 19.78 15.08 12.22
N ALA A 303 20.69 14.41 12.96
CA ALA A 303 20.73 12.95 13.03
C ALA A 303 19.44 12.34 13.61
N GLU A 304 18.71 13.07 14.46
CA GLU A 304 17.43 12.65 15.00
C GLU A 304 16.35 12.49 13.93
N PHE A 305 16.43 13.21 12.79
CA PHE A 305 15.50 13.02 11.67
C PHE A 305 15.73 11.66 11.00
N TYR A 306 16.94 11.12 11.07
CA TYR A 306 17.28 9.81 10.53
C TYR A 306 17.02 8.68 11.53
N GLY A 307 16.48 8.97 12.72
CA GLY A 307 16.40 7.99 13.80
C GLY A 307 17.78 7.50 14.26
N HIS A 308 18.83 8.30 14.04
CA HIS A 308 20.24 7.94 14.27
C HIS A 308 20.75 6.74 13.46
N ILE A 309 20.09 6.41 12.34
CA ILE A 309 20.58 5.42 11.37
C ILE A 309 21.72 6.06 10.57
N ALA A 310 22.84 5.36 10.46
CA ALA A 310 24.00 5.82 9.71
C ALA A 310 23.75 5.70 8.20
N HIS A 311 24.31 6.63 7.43
CA HIS A 311 24.35 6.51 5.97
C HIS A 311 25.49 5.57 5.57
N THR A 312 25.17 4.34 5.18
CA THR A 312 26.16 3.26 5.00
C THR A 312 26.44 2.93 3.53
N HIS A 313 25.66 3.51 2.59
CA HIS A 313 25.64 3.11 1.18
C HIS A 313 25.15 1.66 0.99
N LEU A 314 24.36 1.18 1.95
CA LEU A 314 23.48 0.04 1.77
C LEU A 314 22.08 0.60 1.59
N ALA A 315 21.47 0.33 0.44
CA ALA A 315 20.17 0.90 0.08
C ALA A 315 19.11 0.73 1.20
N ILE A 316 19.13 -0.39 1.94
CA ILE A 316 18.17 -0.63 3.03
C ILE A 316 18.40 0.28 4.23
N ASP A 317 19.65 0.50 4.66
CA ASP A 317 19.97 1.39 5.78
C ASP A 317 19.55 2.83 5.45
N ASP A 318 19.86 3.24 4.23
CA ASP A 318 19.58 4.58 3.73
C ASP A 318 18.08 4.81 3.57
N ALA A 319 17.35 3.86 2.99
CA ALA A 319 15.89 3.89 2.90
C ALA A 319 15.23 3.94 4.30
N MET A 320 15.75 3.21 5.30
CA MET A 320 15.25 3.29 6.67
C MET A 320 15.52 4.66 7.30
N GLY A 321 16.70 5.23 7.11
CA GLY A 321 17.03 6.58 7.55
C GLY A 321 16.08 7.62 6.91
N PHE A 322 15.86 7.52 5.61
CA PHE A 322 14.94 8.39 4.88
C PHE A 322 13.48 8.20 5.27
N ALA A 323 13.07 7.00 5.67
CA ALA A 323 11.72 6.75 6.19
C ALA A 323 11.48 7.52 7.50
N ASN A 324 12.46 7.57 8.40
CA ASN A 324 12.38 8.42 9.60
C ASN A 324 12.29 9.90 9.22
N VAL A 325 13.10 10.35 8.23
CA VAL A 325 13.06 11.75 7.76
C VAL A 325 11.66 12.10 7.25
N LEU A 326 11.04 11.22 6.46
CA LEU A 326 9.69 11.45 5.95
C LEU A 326 8.69 11.63 7.10
N VAL A 327 8.76 10.81 8.16
CA VAL A 327 7.86 10.90 9.31
C VAL A 327 8.01 12.26 10.01
N GLU A 328 9.23 12.72 10.25
CA GLU A 328 9.48 14.03 10.86
C GLU A 328 9.00 15.19 9.98
N LEU A 329 9.23 15.10 8.66
CA LEU A 329 8.75 16.11 7.72
C LEU A 329 7.22 16.14 7.63
N LEU A 330 6.55 14.98 7.67
CA LEU A 330 5.09 14.91 7.72
C LEU A 330 4.53 15.42 9.05
N LYS A 331 5.23 15.22 10.18
CA LYS A 331 4.87 15.85 11.46
C LYS A 331 4.92 17.38 11.36
N ILE A 332 5.99 17.93 10.79
CA ILE A 332 6.11 19.39 10.55
C ILE A 332 4.97 19.85 9.63
N SER A 333 4.75 19.17 8.50
CA SER A 333 3.70 19.54 7.53
C SER A 333 2.31 19.56 8.17
N ARG A 334 1.97 18.59 9.03
CA ARG A 334 0.68 18.54 9.75
C ARG A 334 0.51 19.66 10.77
N SER A 335 1.60 20.26 11.27
CA SER A 335 1.55 21.39 12.21
C SER A 335 1.28 22.73 11.52
N LEU A 336 1.44 22.80 10.19
CA LEU A 336 1.19 24.01 9.42
C LEU A 336 -0.31 24.21 9.20
N ALA A 337 -0.76 25.48 9.23
CA ALA A 337 -2.13 25.81 8.89
C ALA A 337 -2.42 25.41 7.42
N PRO A 338 -3.52 24.69 7.14
CA PRO A 338 -3.86 24.31 5.78
C PRO A 338 -4.21 25.57 4.97
N ILE A 339 -3.63 25.68 3.78
CA ILE A 339 -4.00 26.71 2.81
C ILE A 339 -5.17 26.16 2.00
N THR A 340 -6.36 26.72 2.22
CA THR A 340 -7.55 26.41 1.42
C THR A 340 -7.75 27.47 0.34
N GLY A 341 -8.11 27.05 -0.88
CA GLY A 341 -8.41 27.95 -1.99
C GLY A 341 -9.76 27.65 -2.63
N SER A 342 -10.25 28.58 -3.46
CA SER A 342 -11.31 28.28 -4.44
C SER A 342 -10.82 27.24 -5.46
N ALA A 343 -11.74 26.68 -6.26
CA ALA A 343 -11.36 25.80 -7.36
C ALA A 343 -10.27 26.45 -8.23
N SER A 344 -9.24 25.67 -8.58
CA SER A 344 -8.14 26.14 -9.42
C SER A 344 -8.61 26.31 -10.86
N ASP A 345 -8.24 27.41 -11.52
CA ASP A 345 -8.45 27.61 -12.96
C ASP A 345 -7.39 26.88 -13.81
N PHE A 346 -6.43 26.20 -13.17
CA PHE A 346 -5.42 25.39 -13.85
C PHE A 346 -6.07 24.11 -14.40
N ARG A 347 -6.08 23.96 -15.73
CA ARG A 347 -6.67 22.82 -16.45
C ARG A 347 -5.63 21.81 -16.88
#